data_AF-A0A1V5BBP5-F1
#
_entry.id   AF-A0A1V5BBP5-F1
#
_cell.length_a   1.000
_cell.length_b   1.000
_cell.length_c   1.000
_cell.angle_alpha   90.00
_cell.angle_beta   90.00
_cell.angle_gamma   90.00
#
_symmetry.space_group_name_H-M   'P 1'
#
loop_
_entity.id
_entity.type
_entity.pdbx_description
1 polymer ?
#
loop_
_entity_poly.entity_id
_entity_poly.type
_entity_poly.pdbx_seq_one_letter_code
_entity_poly.pdbx_strand_id
1 'polypeptide(L)' 'MLATKRIPVTEAVWVELSDLKAAGQTYSQLLEEMIEDRKKARFFRDMERIEEEGEFVEFPW' A
#
# COMPACT_ATOMS: atom_id res chain seq x y z
N MET A 1 -0.36 -23.94 -6.94
CA MET A 1 0.09 -23.34 -8.22
C MET A 1 0.48 -21.90 -7.95
N LEU A 2 1.72 -21.49 -8.21
CA LEU A 2 2.12 -20.08 -8.16
C LEU A 2 1.46 -19.38 -9.35
N ALA A 3 0.34 -18.68 -9.11
CA ALA A 3 -0.34 -17.93 -10.15
C ALA A 3 0.50 -16.72 -10.54
N THR A 4 1.35 -16.85 -11.56
CA THR A 4 2.17 -15.74 -12.05
C THR A 4 1.31 -14.79 -12.88
N LYS A 5 0.79 -13.74 -12.25
CA LYS A 5 0.22 -12.59 -12.97
C LYS A 5 1.36 -11.65 -13.40
N ARG A 6 1.29 -11.11 -14.61
CA ARG A 6 2.26 -10.14 -15.14
C ARG A 6 1.66 -8.75 -15.13
N ILE A 7 2.41 -7.76 -14.68
CA ILE A 7 2.03 -6.35 -14.72
C ILE A 7 2.99 -5.68 -15.71
N PRO A 8 2.53 -5.25 -16.90
CA PRO A 8 3.37 -4.47 -17.79
C PRO A 8 3.59 -3.09 -17.16
N VAL A 9 4.86 -2.67 -17.12
CA VAL A 9 5.28 -1.35 -16.64
C VAL A 9 6.12 -0.68 -17.73
N THR A 10 6.26 0.63 -17.65
CA THR A 10 7.20 1.37 -18.50
C THR A 10 8.63 1.15 -18.02
N GLU A 11 9.62 1.37 -18.89
CA GLU A 11 11.04 1.26 -18.53
C GLU A 11 11.41 2.18 -17.36
N ALA A 12 10.88 3.42 -17.36
CA ALA A 12 11.12 4.37 -16.28
C ALA A 12 10.65 3.82 -14.92
N VAL A 13 9.42 3.28 -14.87
CA VAL A 13 8.88 2.67 -13.64
C VAL A 13 9.66 1.43 -13.24
N TRP A 14 10.15 0.65 -14.21
CA TRP A 14 10.98 -0.53 -13.93
C TRP A 14 12.32 -0.15 -13.27
N VAL A 15 12.97 0.91 -13.75
CA VAL A 15 14.21 1.42 -13.14
C VAL A 15 13.96 1.90 -11.72
N GLU A 16 12.91 2.70 -11.50
CA GLU A 16 12.56 3.17 -10.14
C GLU A 16 12.24 2.02 -9.18
N LEU A 17 11.50 1.00 -9.64
CA LEU A 17 11.22 -0.20 -8.84
C LEU A 17 12.50 -0.97 -8.52
N SER A 18 13.46 -1.02 -9.45
CA SER A 18 14.75 -1.67 -9.22
C SER A 18 15.57 -0.93 -8.16
N ASP A 19 15.54 0.40 -8.16
CA ASP A 19 16.25 1.23 -7.17
C ASP A 19 15.65 1.10 -5.76
N LEU A 20 14.32 0.92 -5.66
CA LEU A 20 13.62 0.72 -4.40
C LEU A 20 13.81 -0.69 -3.81
N LYS A 21 14.19 -1.67 -4.63
CA LYS A 21 14.28 -3.08 -4.24
C LYS A 21 15.51 -3.35 -3.38
N ALA A 22 15.31 -3.95 -2.21
CA ALA A 22 16.41 -4.34 -1.33
C ALA A 22 17.19 -5.58 -1.84
N ALA A 23 18.41 -5.75 -1.32
CA ALA A 23 19.24 -6.92 -1.61
C ALA A 23 18.54 -8.21 -1.18
N GLY A 24 18.39 -9.17 -2.10
CA GLY A 24 17.71 -10.46 -1.84
C GLY A 24 16.18 -10.40 -1.84
N GLN A 25 15.56 -9.23 -1.92
CA GLN A 25 14.11 -9.07 -2.01
C GLN A 25 13.61 -9.39 -3.43
N THR A 26 12.40 -9.91 -3.58
CA THR A 26 11.72 -10.07 -4.87
C THR A 26 10.82 -8.86 -5.16
N TYR A 27 10.48 -8.61 -6.42
CA TYR A 27 9.52 -7.56 -6.77
C TYR A 27 8.14 -7.80 -6.14
N SER A 28 7.71 -9.05 -5.97
CA SER A 28 6.46 -9.36 -5.28
C SER A 28 6.48 -8.86 -3.83
N GLN A 29 7.58 -9.08 -3.11
CA GLN A 29 7.74 -8.62 -1.73
C GLN A 29 7.77 -7.08 -1.65
N LEU A 30 8.49 -6.43 -2.55
CA LEU A 30 8.48 -4.96 -2.63
C LEU A 30 7.06 -4.41 -2.87
N LEU A 31 6.33 -5.01 -3.81
CA LEU A 31 4.96 -4.59 -4.10
C LEU A 31 4.00 -4.84 -2.92
N GLU A 32 4.18 -5.95 -2.19
CA GLU A 32 3.42 -6.22 -0.96
C GLU A 32 3.65 -5.14 0.11
N GLU A 33 4.91 -4.76 0.34
CA GLU A 33 5.27 -3.68 1.28
C GLU A 33 4.66 -2.34 0.87
N MET A 34 4.77 -1.97 -0.41
CA MET A 34 4.18 -0.74 -0.95
C MET A 34 2.65 -0.72 -0.82
N ILE A 35 1.99 -1.87 -1.00
CA ILE A 35 0.55 -2.00 -0.82
C ILE A 35 0.16 -1.76 0.64
N GLU A 36 0.88 -2.36 1.58
CA GLU A 36 0.62 -2.18 3.02
C GLU A 36 0.84 -0.73 3.45
N ASP A 37 1.90 -0.08 2.99
CA ASP A 37 2.15 1.33 3.31
C ASP A 37 1.07 2.24 2.74
N ARG A 38 0.58 1.96 1.52
CA ARG A 38 -0.53 2.73 0.95
C ARG A 38 -1.84 2.51 1.69
N LYS A 39 -2.11 1.30 2.19
CA LYS A 39 -3.27 1.02 3.04
C LYS A 39 -3.18 1.78 4.35
N LYS A 40 -2.03 1.73 5.03
CA LYS A 40 -1.80 2.48 6.27
C LYS A 40 -2.00 3.98 6.06
N ALA A 41 -1.42 4.54 5.00
CA ALA A 41 -1.57 5.96 4.69
C ALA A 41 -3.04 6.34 4.39
N ARG A 42 -3.81 5.45 3.74
CA ARG A 42 -5.27 5.66 3.59
C ARG A 42 -5.98 5.63 4.93
N PHE A 43 -5.68 4.62 5.76
CA PHE A 43 -6.28 4.46 7.07
C PHE A 43 -6.06 5.69 7.97
N PHE A 44 -4.84 6.22 8.03
CA PHE A 44 -4.55 7.42 8.80
C PHE A 44 -5.32 8.65 8.30
N ARG A 45 -5.39 8.87 6.98
CA ARG A 45 -6.20 9.96 6.42
C ARG A 45 -7.69 9.80 6.69
N ASP A 46 -8.19 8.57 6.61
CA ASP A 46 -9.60 8.29 6.88
C ASP A 46 -9.91 8.53 8.38
N MET A 47 -8.98 8.18 9.28
CA MET A 47 -9.09 8.44 10.72
C MET A 47 -9.05 9.92 11.04
N GLU A 48 -8.09 10.67 10.48
CA GLU A 48 -7.99 12.12 10.63
C GLU A 48 -9.29 12.81 10.22
N ARG A 49 -9.84 12.43 9.06
CA ARG A 49 -11.15 12.95 8.61
C ARG A 49 -12.28 12.61 9.58
N ILE A 50 -12.33 11.39 10.12
CA ILE A 50 -13.36 10.99 11.08
C ILE A 50 -13.20 11.75 12.40
N GLU A 51 -11.98 12.05 12.85
CA GLU A 51 -11.75 12.88 14.04
C GLU A 51 -12.18 14.33 13.81
N GLU A 52 -11.95 14.89 12.63
CA GLU A 52 -12.31 16.27 12.30
C GLU A 52 -13.81 16.47 12.02
N GLU A 53 -14.46 15.50 11.35
CA GLU A 53 -15.84 15.63 10.85
C GLU A 53 -16.85 14.74 11.60
N GLY A 54 -16.38 13.83 12.45
CA GLY A 54 -17.21 12.79 13.05
C GLY A 54 -18.04 13.28 14.23
N GLU A 55 -19.36 13.06 14.16
CA GLU A 55 -20.23 13.08 15.33
C GLU A 55 -20.14 11.71 16.02
N PHE A 56 -19.28 11.62 17.04
CA PHE A 56 -19.10 10.39 17.81
C PHE A 56 -20.33 10.14 18.69
N VAL A 57 -21.13 9.13 18.33
CA VAL A 57 -22.29 8.70 19.12
C VAL A 57 -21.93 7.48 19.98
N GLU A 58 -22.44 7.43 21.20
CA GLU A 58 -22.26 6.26 22.06
C GLU A 58 -22.91 5.03 21.42
N PHE A 59 -22.18 3.92 21.39
CA PHE A 59 -22.71 2.66 20.88
C PHE A 59 -23.69 2.09 21.93
N PRO A 60 -24.98 1.92 21.58
CA PRO A 60 -25.95 1.41 22.53
C PRO A 60 -25.71 -0.09 22.72
N TRP A 61 -25.56 -0.49 23.98
CA TRP A 61 -25.49 -1.88 24.43
C TRP A 61 -26.90 -2.48 24.55
#